data_AF-A0A0X3VUW7-F1
#
_entry.id   AF-A0A0X3VUW7-F1
#
_cell.length_a   1.000
_cell.length_b   1.000
_cell.length_c   1.000
_cell.angle_alpha   90.00
_cell.angle_beta   90.00
_cell.angle_gamma   90.00
#
_symmetry.space_group_name_H-M   'P 1'
#
loop_
_entity.id
_entity.type
_entity.pdbx_description
1 polymer ?
#
loop_
_entity_poly.entity_id
_entity_poly.type
_entity_poly.pdbx_seq_one_letter_code
_entity_poly.pdbx_strand_id
1 'polypeptide(L)'
;MSQSPARSFRPFRPSRSLCAALVLMPVLGVGALAACDAAKASASPERPVKVALGSAGGHPTVQAGDRLRVSADGGVLTEVTVTDPRGRQLVGGFSRGGTVWTSRAKAAPDTKYSVLALTRDPEGARSEAKESLTTGKVAKRNRVVFSPRPQGEVVGVGDPIALTFAYPVGNKAAVERRLEVVTDNRTEGAWTWESARGGRDRIVWRPEGGWKPGTKVTLRAELNGVDSGGGRFFTKDYGLRFTVGRSPAVKADLDADAYITPGLGLTPALWQGPGG
;
A
#
# COMPACT_ATOMS: atom_id res chain seq x y z
N MET A 1 -40.27 12.53 -50.34
CA MET A 1 -39.17 12.43 -51.32
C MET A 1 -38.03 11.64 -50.67
N SER A 2 -37.58 10.57 -51.35
CA SER A 2 -36.39 9.72 -51.12
C SER A 2 -36.14 9.16 -49.72
N GLN A 3 -36.58 7.92 -49.44
CA GLN A 3 -35.91 6.63 -49.65
C GLN A 3 -34.89 6.24 -48.55
N SER A 4 -35.24 5.18 -47.81
CA SER A 4 -34.37 4.26 -47.04
C SER A 4 -33.46 3.45 -48.02
N PRO A 5 -32.70 2.38 -47.64
CA PRO A 5 -32.51 1.74 -46.33
C PRO A 5 -31.07 1.19 -46.04
N ALA A 6 -31.00 0.43 -44.93
CA ALA A 6 -30.39 -0.91 -44.80
C ALA A 6 -28.94 -1.09 -44.29
N ARG A 7 -28.93 -1.60 -43.05
CA ARG A 7 -28.03 -2.60 -42.45
C ARG A 7 -27.35 -3.54 -43.46
N SER A 8 -26.13 -3.96 -43.16
CA SER A 8 -25.83 -5.39 -43.01
C SER A 8 -24.45 -5.67 -42.43
N PHE A 9 -24.46 -6.64 -41.51
CA PHE A 9 -23.33 -7.37 -40.96
C PHE A 9 -22.53 -8.11 -42.04
N ARG A 10 -21.22 -8.25 -41.84
CA ARG A 10 -20.43 -9.31 -42.49
C ARG A 10 -19.72 -10.17 -41.43
N PRO A 11 -20.00 -11.48 -41.38
CA PRO A 11 -19.17 -12.45 -40.69
C PRO A 11 -18.26 -13.23 -41.66
N PHE A 12 -17.11 -13.68 -41.11
CA PHE A 12 -16.45 -14.98 -41.31
C PHE A 12 -16.41 -15.63 -42.71
N ARG A 13 -15.21 -15.91 -43.24
CA ARG A 13 -14.63 -17.27 -43.39
C ARG A 13 -13.32 -17.32 -44.22
N PRO A 14 -12.55 -18.43 -44.12
CA PRO A 14 -11.12 -18.51 -44.40
C PRO A 14 -10.79 -19.02 -45.81
N SER A 15 -9.53 -18.88 -46.22
CA SER A 15 -9.00 -19.48 -47.45
C SER A 15 -8.11 -20.68 -47.14
N ARG A 16 -8.49 -21.82 -47.70
CA ARG A 16 -7.75 -23.10 -47.72
C ARG A 16 -6.75 -23.12 -48.88
N SER A 17 -5.76 -23.98 -48.68
CA SER A 17 -4.67 -24.43 -49.55
C SER A 17 -5.08 -24.78 -50.99
N LEU A 18 -4.12 -24.69 -51.91
CA LEU A 18 -4.17 -25.42 -53.18
C LEU A 18 -2.79 -26.00 -53.53
N CYS A 19 -2.81 -27.30 -53.79
CA CYS A 19 -1.73 -28.14 -54.27
C CYS A 19 -1.34 -27.79 -55.71
N ALA A 20 -0.06 -27.97 -56.04
CA ALA A 20 0.36 -28.34 -57.40
C ALA A 20 1.64 -29.17 -57.32
N ALA A 21 1.52 -30.43 -57.73
CA ALA A 21 2.61 -31.32 -58.16
C ALA A 21 3.06 -30.87 -59.59
N LEU A 22 4.09 -31.35 -60.29
CA LEU A 22 4.96 -32.53 -60.28
C LEU A 22 5.90 -32.30 -61.50
N VAL A 23 7.23 -32.51 -61.44
CA VAL A 23 8.03 -33.04 -62.57
C VAL A 23 9.33 -33.67 -62.03
N LEU A 24 9.56 -34.95 -62.36
CA LEU A 24 10.76 -35.75 -62.14
C LEU A 24 11.86 -35.49 -63.19
N MET A 25 13.13 -35.66 -62.83
CA MET A 25 14.08 -36.58 -63.51
C MET A 25 15.31 -36.88 -62.59
N PRO A 26 15.97 -38.05 -62.73
CA PRO A 26 16.84 -38.66 -61.72
C PRO A 26 18.34 -38.46 -62.01
N VAL A 27 19.16 -38.46 -60.96
CA VAL A 27 20.59 -38.79 -61.06
C VAL A 27 20.99 -39.66 -59.86
N LEU A 28 21.58 -40.81 -60.15
CA LEU A 28 22.20 -41.72 -59.19
C LEU A 28 23.31 -41.03 -58.39
N GLY A 29 23.31 -41.23 -57.07
CA GLY A 29 24.43 -40.89 -56.19
C GLY A 29 24.39 -41.76 -54.92
N VAL A 30 25.33 -42.70 -54.84
CA VAL A 30 25.63 -43.53 -53.66
C VAL A 30 26.23 -42.63 -52.57
N GLY A 31 25.79 -42.74 -51.31
CA GLY A 31 26.47 -42.03 -50.21
C GLY A 31 25.79 -42.09 -48.83
N ALA A 32 26.31 -42.99 -47.99
CA ALA A 32 26.43 -42.92 -46.53
C ALA A 32 25.20 -42.67 -45.63
N LEU A 33 24.96 -43.67 -44.77
CA LEU A 33 24.30 -43.55 -43.47
C LEU A 33 24.90 -42.39 -42.65
N ALA A 34 24.10 -41.38 -42.34
CA ALA A 34 24.35 -40.49 -41.21
C ALA A 34 23.07 -40.47 -40.37
N ALA A 35 23.03 -41.36 -39.38
CA ALA A 35 22.09 -41.28 -38.29
C ALA A 35 22.36 -39.97 -37.54
N CYS A 36 21.52 -38.96 -37.75
CA CYS A 36 21.40 -37.86 -36.81
C CYS A 36 20.64 -38.39 -35.59
N ASP A 37 21.38 -38.99 -34.67
CA ASP A 37 21.00 -39.04 -33.26
C ASP A 37 20.78 -37.61 -32.79
N ALA A 38 19.55 -37.15 -32.88
CA ALA A 38 19.09 -35.98 -32.15
C ALA A 38 19.14 -36.37 -30.67
N ALA A 39 20.32 -36.18 -30.07
CA ALA A 39 20.52 -36.21 -28.63
C ALA A 39 19.47 -35.28 -28.01
N LYS A 40 18.40 -35.91 -27.53
CA LYS A 40 17.35 -35.28 -26.76
C LYS A 40 18.06 -34.78 -25.51
N ALA A 41 18.45 -33.50 -25.51
CA ALA A 41 19.01 -32.84 -24.36
C ALA A 41 18.03 -33.06 -23.21
N SER A 42 18.41 -33.97 -22.32
CA SER A 42 17.65 -34.25 -21.13
C SER A 42 17.73 -32.98 -20.30
N ALA A 43 16.64 -32.21 -20.28
CA ALA A 43 16.52 -31.07 -19.41
C ALA A 43 16.77 -31.58 -17.98
N SER A 44 17.93 -31.22 -17.42
CA SER A 44 18.22 -31.45 -16.01
C SER A 44 17.06 -30.85 -15.21
N PRO A 45 16.46 -31.57 -14.25
CA PRO A 45 15.34 -31.04 -13.49
C PRO A 45 15.77 -29.77 -12.76
N GLU A 46 15.33 -28.63 -13.28
CA GLU A 46 15.54 -27.30 -12.70
C GLU A 46 15.03 -27.34 -11.27
N ARG A 47 15.92 -27.10 -10.30
CA ARG A 47 15.57 -27.17 -8.87
C ARG A 47 15.23 -25.73 -8.47
N PRO A 48 13.94 -25.36 -8.38
CA PRO A 48 13.56 -23.96 -8.18
C PRO A 48 14.12 -23.44 -6.86
N VAL A 49 14.69 -22.23 -6.91
CA VAL A 49 15.19 -21.52 -5.72
C VAL A 49 14.04 -21.35 -4.73
N LYS A 50 14.22 -21.86 -3.51
CA LYS A 50 13.20 -21.76 -2.46
C LYS A 50 13.28 -20.39 -1.79
N VAL A 51 12.14 -19.77 -1.53
CA VAL A 51 12.06 -18.49 -0.84
C VAL A 51 11.41 -18.68 0.53
N ALA A 52 12.05 -18.12 1.56
CA ALA A 52 11.55 -18.13 2.93
C ALA A 52 11.38 -16.70 3.46
N LEU A 53 10.31 -16.48 4.22
CA LEU A 53 10.00 -15.22 4.88
C LEU A 53 10.25 -15.33 6.38
N GLY A 54 10.64 -14.22 7.01
CA GLY A 54 10.82 -14.15 8.45
C GLY A 54 11.21 -12.75 8.93
N SER A 55 11.58 -12.65 10.20
CA SER A 55 12.09 -11.42 10.78
C SER A 55 13.59 -11.30 10.52
N ALA A 56 14.10 -10.07 10.51
CA ALA A 56 15.54 -9.82 10.42
C ALA A 56 16.32 -10.45 11.60
N GLY A 57 15.65 -10.76 12.72
CA GLY A 57 16.22 -11.49 13.85
C GLY A 57 16.32 -13.00 13.63
N GLY A 58 15.90 -13.52 12.47
CA GLY A 58 15.99 -14.95 12.13
C GLY A 58 14.81 -15.80 12.61
N HIS A 59 13.73 -15.19 13.11
CA HIS A 59 12.52 -15.92 13.47
C HIS A 59 11.59 -16.08 12.26
N PRO A 60 10.92 -17.24 12.11
CA PRO A 60 9.95 -17.43 11.02
C PRO A 60 8.72 -16.53 11.20
N THR A 61 8.35 -16.22 12.44
CA THR A 61 7.25 -15.30 12.75
C THR A 61 7.75 -13.86 12.82
N VAL A 62 7.01 -12.95 12.20
CA VAL A 62 7.30 -11.51 12.23
C VAL A 62 6.31 -10.79 13.11
N GLN A 63 6.82 -10.09 14.12
CA GLN A 63 6.00 -9.25 15.00
C GLN A 63 5.91 -7.83 14.47
N ALA A 64 4.93 -7.08 14.98
CA ALA A 64 4.88 -5.64 14.76
C ALA A 64 6.17 -4.98 15.23
N GLY A 65 6.81 -4.19 14.36
CA GLY A 65 8.07 -3.53 14.67
C GLY A 65 9.34 -4.29 14.31
N ASP A 66 9.23 -5.53 13.84
CA ASP A 66 10.34 -6.24 13.22
C ASP A 66 10.61 -5.70 11.82
N ARG A 67 11.83 -5.90 11.33
CA ARG A 67 12.12 -5.76 9.89
C ARG A 67 11.84 -7.09 9.20
N LEU A 68 11.27 -7.02 8.00
CA LEU A 68 11.04 -8.19 7.16
C LEU A 68 12.35 -8.67 6.54
N ARG A 69 12.51 -9.99 6.49
CA ARG A 69 13.60 -10.69 5.85
C ARG A 69 13.03 -11.67 4.83
N VAL A 70 13.62 -11.65 3.64
CA VAL A 70 13.37 -12.63 2.56
C VAL A 70 14.69 -13.34 2.31
N SER A 71 14.71 -14.67 2.26
CA SER A 71 15.92 -15.43 1.90
C SER A 71 15.67 -16.43 0.80
N ALA A 72 16.68 -16.59 -0.05
CA ALA A 72 16.77 -17.65 -1.04
C ALA A 72 17.57 -18.84 -0.48
N ASP A 73 17.11 -20.05 -0.80
CA ASP A 73 17.84 -21.30 -0.61
C ASP A 73 17.99 -22.00 -1.97
N GLY A 74 19.21 -22.48 -2.27
CA GLY A 74 19.57 -23.02 -3.58
C GLY A 74 19.77 -21.97 -4.68
N GLY A 75 19.97 -20.69 -4.34
CA GLY A 75 20.21 -19.62 -5.31
C GLY A 75 20.30 -18.23 -4.69
N VAL A 76 20.11 -17.20 -5.50
CA VAL A 76 20.17 -15.78 -5.07
C VAL A 76 18.88 -15.04 -5.40
N LEU A 77 18.57 -14.02 -4.61
CA LEU A 77 17.54 -13.03 -4.90
C LEU A 77 18.14 -11.96 -5.82
N THR A 78 17.46 -11.67 -6.91
CA THR A 78 17.85 -10.65 -7.89
C THR A 78 16.94 -9.42 -7.82
N GLU A 79 15.68 -9.62 -7.44
CA GLU A 79 14.72 -8.55 -7.15
C GLU A 79 13.78 -9.01 -6.04
N VAL A 80 13.39 -8.08 -5.16
CA VAL A 80 12.41 -8.32 -4.10
C VAL A 80 11.49 -7.12 -3.99
N THR A 81 10.20 -7.36 -4.23
CA THR A 81 9.14 -6.38 -4.07
C THR A 81 8.22 -6.85 -2.95
N VAL A 82 8.12 -6.03 -1.90
CA VAL A 82 7.26 -6.28 -0.73
C VAL A 82 6.22 -5.18 -0.64
N THR A 83 4.94 -5.54 -0.65
CA THR A 83 3.83 -4.58 -0.64
C THR A 83 2.83 -4.87 0.46
N ASP A 84 2.26 -3.82 1.06
CA ASP A 84 1.12 -3.93 1.97
C ASP A 84 -0.21 -3.94 1.18
N PRO A 85 -1.37 -4.20 1.83
CA PRO A 85 -2.67 -4.25 1.15
C PRO A 85 -3.12 -2.90 0.58
N ARG A 86 -2.48 -1.79 0.98
CA ARG A 86 -2.71 -0.45 0.43
C ARG A 86 -1.79 -0.16 -0.77
N GLY A 87 -1.02 -1.14 -1.23
CA GLY A 87 -0.07 -1.01 -2.33
C GLY A 87 1.23 -0.29 -1.97
N ARG A 88 1.48 0.00 -0.69
CA ARG A 88 2.71 0.68 -0.27
C ARG A 88 3.86 -0.30 -0.24
N GLN A 89 4.95 0.03 -0.92
CA GLN A 89 6.14 -0.81 -0.97
C GLN A 89 7.02 -0.62 0.27
N LEU A 90 7.48 -1.73 0.84
CA LEU A 90 8.49 -1.73 1.89
C LEU A 90 9.87 -1.80 1.25
N VAL A 91 10.59 -0.68 1.24
CA VAL A 91 11.95 -0.61 0.67
C VAL A 91 12.94 -1.37 1.57
N GLY A 92 13.89 -2.06 0.94
CA GLY A 92 14.92 -2.85 1.63
C GLY A 92 16.29 -2.77 0.98
N GLY A 93 17.11 -3.75 1.26
CA GLY A 93 18.43 -3.93 0.68
C GLY A 93 18.89 -5.38 0.76
N PHE A 94 19.73 -5.76 -0.19
CA PHE A 94 20.29 -7.10 -0.26
C PHE A 94 21.55 -7.25 0.61
N SER A 95 21.78 -8.45 1.12
CA SER A 95 23.06 -8.86 1.69
C SER A 95 24.13 -8.94 0.62
N ARG A 96 25.39 -8.98 1.07
CA ARG A 96 26.51 -9.38 0.21
C ARG A 96 26.26 -10.80 -0.30
N GLY A 97 26.18 -10.97 -1.61
CA GLY A 97 25.86 -12.25 -2.25
C GLY A 97 24.39 -12.46 -2.61
N GLY A 98 23.49 -11.53 -2.27
CA GLY A 98 22.11 -11.54 -2.76
C GLY A 98 21.21 -12.65 -2.20
N THR A 99 21.67 -13.45 -1.24
CA THR A 99 20.87 -14.55 -0.66
C THR A 99 19.81 -14.06 0.33
N VAL A 100 19.92 -12.82 0.80
CA VAL A 100 19.01 -12.22 1.78
C VAL A 100 18.64 -10.82 1.36
N TRP A 101 17.37 -10.47 1.48
CA TRP A 101 16.88 -9.10 1.43
C TRP A 101 16.27 -8.75 2.78
N THR A 102 16.52 -7.52 3.25
CA THR A 102 15.99 -7.03 4.53
C THR A 102 15.34 -5.67 4.34
N SER A 103 14.14 -5.49 4.89
CA SER A 103 13.45 -4.19 4.86
C SER A 103 14.19 -3.14 5.70
N ARG A 104 14.22 -1.90 5.22
CA ARG A 104 14.81 -0.77 5.96
C ARG A 104 13.86 -0.30 7.06
N ALA A 105 12.59 -0.19 6.71
CA ALA A 105 11.52 0.17 7.63
C ALA A 105 10.98 -1.06 8.36
N LYS A 106 10.44 -0.82 9.56
CA LYS A 106 9.75 -1.82 10.36
C LYS A 106 8.39 -2.15 9.75
N ALA A 107 7.98 -3.40 9.88
CA ALA A 107 6.70 -3.89 9.43
C ALA A 107 5.58 -3.34 10.33
N ALA A 108 4.47 -2.96 9.70
CA ALA A 108 3.26 -2.50 10.39
C ALA A 108 2.60 -3.67 11.14
N PRO A 109 1.91 -3.42 12.26
CA PRO A 109 1.14 -4.43 12.98
C PRO A 109 -0.01 -4.99 12.15
N ASP A 110 -0.35 -6.26 12.39
CA ASP A 110 -1.56 -6.92 11.83
C ASP A 110 -1.74 -6.70 10.33
N THR A 111 -0.63 -6.74 9.58
CA THR A 111 -0.56 -6.39 8.17
C THR A 111 -0.10 -7.60 7.37
N LYS A 112 -0.90 -7.98 6.37
CA LYS A 112 -0.51 -8.99 5.38
C LYS A 112 0.35 -8.35 4.30
N TYR A 113 1.61 -8.74 4.23
CA TYR A 113 2.52 -8.36 3.17
C TYR A 113 2.54 -9.41 2.06
N SER A 114 2.49 -8.95 0.81
CA SER A 114 2.74 -9.77 -0.38
C SER A 114 4.18 -9.56 -0.84
N VAL A 115 4.89 -10.66 -1.08
CA VAL A 115 6.29 -10.68 -1.51
C VAL A 115 6.36 -11.31 -2.90
N LEU A 116 6.96 -10.58 -3.82
CA LEU A 116 7.37 -11.06 -5.14
C LEU A 116 8.90 -11.06 -5.18
N ALA A 117 9.49 -12.24 -5.36
CA ALA A 117 10.93 -12.41 -5.43
C ALA A 117 11.33 -13.01 -6.79
N LEU A 118 12.24 -12.33 -7.49
CA LEU A 118 12.90 -12.89 -8.67
C LEU A 118 14.21 -13.54 -8.24
N THR A 119 14.40 -14.80 -8.60
CA THR A 119 15.53 -15.61 -8.17
C THR A 119 16.39 -16.04 -9.35
N ARG A 120 17.63 -16.40 -9.05
CA ARG A 120 18.54 -17.07 -9.98
C ARG A 120 19.23 -18.24 -9.29
N ASP A 121 19.24 -19.39 -9.94
CA ASP A 121 19.96 -20.58 -9.48
C ASP A 121 21.47 -20.53 -9.87
N PRO A 122 22.31 -21.46 -9.39
CA PRO A 122 23.72 -21.53 -9.76
C PRO A 122 23.97 -21.74 -11.26
N GLU A 123 23.06 -22.42 -11.96
CA GLU A 123 23.10 -22.68 -13.39
C GLU A 123 22.71 -21.45 -14.24
N GLY A 124 22.18 -20.41 -13.59
CA GLY A 124 21.82 -19.14 -14.20
C GLY A 124 20.36 -19.03 -14.63
N ALA A 125 19.56 -20.06 -14.42
CA ALA A 125 18.13 -20.05 -14.71
C ALA A 125 17.40 -19.10 -13.75
N ARG A 126 16.36 -18.44 -14.26
CA ARG A 126 15.60 -17.43 -13.53
C ARG A 126 14.23 -17.96 -13.19
N SER A 127 13.79 -17.69 -11.97
CA SER A 127 12.45 -18.08 -11.50
C SER A 127 11.80 -16.95 -10.72
N GLU A 128 10.50 -17.11 -10.48
CA GLU A 128 9.69 -16.17 -9.70
C GLU A 128 9.04 -16.93 -8.54
N ALA A 129 9.09 -16.34 -7.35
CA ALA A 129 8.41 -16.84 -6.17
C ALA A 129 7.46 -15.77 -5.61
N LYS A 130 6.23 -16.20 -5.29
CA LYS A 130 5.20 -15.37 -4.66
C LYS A 130 4.90 -15.92 -3.29
N GLU A 131 5.13 -15.12 -2.27
CA GLU A 131 4.93 -15.48 -0.88
C GLU A 131 4.11 -14.42 -0.17
N SER A 132 3.53 -14.78 0.98
CA SER A 132 2.88 -13.80 1.84
C SER A 132 3.03 -14.14 3.31
N LEU A 133 3.00 -13.11 4.14
CA LEU A 133 3.16 -13.20 5.59
C LEU A 133 2.26 -12.16 6.23
N THR A 134 1.64 -12.53 7.36
CA THR A 134 0.91 -11.59 8.21
C THR A 134 1.74 -11.31 9.46
N THR A 135 1.95 -10.03 9.76
CA THR A 135 2.66 -9.61 10.97
C THR A 135 1.80 -9.76 12.23
N GLY A 136 2.46 -9.96 13.36
CA GLY A 136 1.81 -10.01 14.66
C GLY A 136 1.07 -8.72 15.03
N LYS A 137 0.13 -8.86 15.96
CA LYS A 137 -0.61 -7.72 16.52
C LYS A 137 0.29 -6.84 17.37
N VAL A 138 -0.14 -5.60 17.58
CA VAL A 138 0.58 -4.66 18.43
C VAL A 138 0.51 -5.06 19.91
N ALA A 139 1.66 -5.13 20.58
CA ALA A 139 1.73 -5.34 22.02
C ALA A 139 1.42 -4.05 22.81
N LYS A 140 1.94 -2.90 22.35
CA LYS A 140 1.78 -1.60 23.00
C LYS A 140 1.22 -0.55 22.04
N ARG A 141 0.12 0.10 22.42
CA ARG A 141 -0.54 1.12 21.59
C ARG A 141 -0.22 2.53 22.06
N ASN A 142 -0.03 3.45 21.12
CA ASN A 142 -0.11 4.88 21.37
C ASN A 142 -1.46 5.42 20.86
N ARG A 143 -2.03 6.37 21.60
CA ARG A 143 -3.34 6.96 21.31
C ARG A 143 -3.19 8.47 21.21
N VAL A 144 -4.05 9.09 20.43
CA VAL A 144 -4.05 10.53 20.21
C VAL A 144 -5.33 11.14 20.74
N VAL A 145 -5.21 12.26 21.43
CA VAL A 145 -6.31 13.15 21.80
C VAL A 145 -6.16 14.43 20.99
N PHE A 146 -7.25 14.88 20.38
CA PHE A 146 -7.30 16.06 19.51
C PHE A 146 -7.85 17.26 20.26
N SER A 147 -7.34 18.43 19.92
CA SER A 147 -7.94 19.73 20.20
C SER A 147 -7.89 20.55 18.91
N PRO A 148 -9.00 21.13 18.43
CA PRO A 148 -10.35 20.99 18.97
C PRO A 148 -10.86 19.54 18.89
N ARG A 149 -11.84 19.20 19.73
CA ARG A 149 -12.47 17.87 19.67
C ARG A 149 -13.28 17.69 18.38
N PRO A 150 -13.33 16.48 17.80
CA PRO A 150 -14.10 16.20 16.59
C PRO A 150 -15.62 16.45 16.67
N GLN A 151 -16.16 16.65 17.88
CA GLN A 151 -17.61 16.73 18.16
C GLN A 151 -17.94 18.04 18.89
N GLY A 152 -17.97 19.15 18.15
CA GLY A 152 -18.67 20.36 18.59
C GLY A 152 -17.89 21.35 19.46
N GLU A 153 -16.56 21.29 19.50
CA GLU A 153 -15.77 22.37 20.13
C GLU A 153 -15.60 23.54 19.15
N VAL A 154 -15.83 24.75 19.65
CA VAL A 154 -15.74 25.98 18.88
C VAL A 154 -14.27 26.34 18.71
N VAL A 155 -13.85 26.51 17.46
CA VAL A 155 -12.49 26.99 17.14
C VAL A 155 -12.56 28.49 16.93
N GLY A 156 -12.01 29.23 17.89
CA GLY A 156 -11.73 30.65 17.74
C GLY A 156 -10.62 30.88 16.73
N VAL A 157 -10.51 32.12 16.25
CA VAL A 157 -9.53 32.49 15.21
C VAL A 157 -8.06 32.27 15.62
N GLY A 158 -7.78 32.13 16.92
CA GLY A 158 -6.46 31.86 17.48
C GLY A 158 -6.23 30.41 17.92
N ASP A 159 -7.23 29.54 17.82
CA ASP A 159 -7.11 28.18 18.36
C ASP A 159 -6.32 27.27 17.40
N PRO A 160 -5.24 26.63 17.87
CA PRO A 160 -4.45 25.75 17.02
C PRO A 160 -5.08 24.36 16.89
N ILE A 161 -4.62 23.59 15.90
CA ILE A 161 -4.88 22.15 15.86
C ILE A 161 -3.80 21.46 16.66
N ALA A 162 -4.17 20.59 17.59
CA ALA A 162 -3.22 19.91 18.44
C ALA A 162 -3.53 18.43 18.60
N LEU A 163 -2.47 17.62 18.54
CA LEU A 163 -2.47 16.20 18.80
C LEU A 163 -1.63 15.96 20.06
N THR A 164 -2.27 15.51 21.13
CA THR A 164 -1.58 15.10 22.36
C THR A 164 -1.49 13.59 22.41
N PHE A 165 -0.29 13.06 22.57
CA PHE A 165 -0.03 11.63 22.57
C PHE A 165 -0.14 11.06 23.99
N ALA A 166 -0.72 9.86 24.12
CA ALA A 166 -0.86 9.18 25.40
C ALA A 166 0.49 8.74 25.98
N TYR A 167 1.48 8.50 25.10
CA TYR A 167 2.85 8.15 25.45
C TYR A 167 3.85 8.97 24.63
N PRO A 168 5.09 9.15 25.12
CA PRO A 168 6.14 9.85 24.38
C PRO A 168 6.32 9.31 22.96
N VAL A 169 6.60 10.22 22.03
CA VAL A 169 6.86 9.95 20.62
C VAL A 169 8.36 10.05 20.38
N GLY A 170 9.03 8.91 20.35
CA GLY A 170 10.46 8.82 20.01
C GLY A 170 10.73 9.05 18.52
N ASN A 171 9.77 8.73 17.64
CA ASN A 171 9.92 8.90 16.19
C ASN A 171 9.02 10.03 15.65
N LYS A 172 9.34 11.27 16.06
CA LYS A 172 8.57 12.48 15.72
C LYS A 172 8.42 12.67 14.21
N ALA A 173 9.51 12.50 13.47
CA ALA A 173 9.51 12.65 12.01
C ALA A 173 8.60 11.63 11.30
N ALA A 174 8.48 10.39 11.79
CA ALA A 174 7.57 9.41 11.19
C ALA A 174 6.09 9.73 11.43
N VAL A 175 5.78 10.36 12.57
CA VAL A 175 4.43 10.86 12.86
C VAL A 175 4.12 12.07 11.99
N GLU A 176 5.00 13.07 11.96
CA GLU A 176 4.77 14.34 11.28
C GLU A 176 4.56 14.18 9.76
N ARG A 177 5.32 13.29 9.10
CA ARG A 177 5.12 12.95 7.68
C ARG A 177 3.75 12.35 7.33
N ARG A 178 2.95 12.00 8.34
CA ARG A 178 1.63 11.38 8.19
C ARG A 178 0.49 12.33 8.57
N LEU A 179 0.82 13.59 8.85
CA LEU A 179 -0.14 14.63 9.20
C LEU A 179 -0.32 15.58 8.02
N GLU A 180 -1.56 15.81 7.63
CA GLU A 180 -1.92 16.73 6.56
C GLU A 180 -3.07 17.62 7.04
N VAL A 181 -2.90 18.93 6.91
CA VAL A 181 -3.97 19.92 7.14
C VAL A 181 -4.37 20.48 5.79
N VAL A 182 -5.64 20.29 5.42
CA VAL A 182 -6.24 20.80 4.20
C VAL A 182 -7.26 21.85 4.57
N THR A 183 -7.18 23.00 3.89
CA THR A 183 -8.10 24.11 4.06
C THR A 183 -8.67 24.51 2.71
N ASP A 184 -9.93 24.93 2.68
CA ASP A 184 -10.59 25.37 1.44
C ASP A 184 -10.01 26.66 0.86
N ASN A 185 -9.49 27.52 1.73
CA ASN A 185 -8.84 28.79 1.37
C ASN A 185 -7.31 28.72 1.27
N ARG A 186 -6.71 27.51 1.34
CA ARG A 186 -5.26 27.29 1.28
C ARG A 186 -4.47 28.09 2.33
N THR A 187 -4.98 28.16 3.56
CA THR A 187 -4.27 28.71 4.71
C THR A 187 -2.94 27.98 4.91
N GLU A 188 -1.84 28.74 4.91
CA GLU A 188 -0.50 28.25 5.23
C GLU A 188 -0.27 28.18 6.74
N GLY A 189 0.51 27.20 7.16
CA GLY A 189 0.83 26.97 8.57
C GLY A 189 1.84 25.86 8.75
N ALA A 190 2.31 25.69 9.98
CA ALA A 190 3.40 24.79 10.31
C ALA A 190 3.11 23.96 11.57
N TRP A 191 3.71 22.77 11.62
CA TRP A 191 3.73 21.91 12.80
C TRP A 191 4.85 22.32 13.75
N THR A 192 4.59 22.29 15.04
CA THR A 192 5.57 22.48 16.10
C THR A 192 5.38 21.42 17.17
N TRP A 193 6.48 20.78 17.57
CA TRP A 193 6.48 19.87 18.70
C TRP A 193 6.60 20.64 20.01
N GLU A 194 5.73 20.31 20.95
CA GLU A 194 5.62 20.95 22.26
C GLU A 194 5.48 19.89 23.35
N SER A 195 5.78 20.28 24.59
CA SER A 195 5.45 19.48 25.77
C SER A 195 4.06 19.85 26.27
N ALA A 196 3.15 18.89 26.35
CA ALA A 196 1.89 19.05 27.05
C ALA A 196 2.07 18.93 28.57
N ARG A 197 1.09 19.44 29.33
CA ARG A 197 1.03 19.22 30.78
C ARG A 197 1.12 17.72 31.10
N GLY A 198 1.93 17.40 32.11
CA GLY A 198 2.23 16.04 32.52
C GLY A 198 3.34 15.36 31.70
N GLY A 199 4.18 16.11 30.99
CA GLY A 199 5.36 15.59 30.28
C GLY A 199 5.03 14.76 29.04
N ARG A 200 3.82 14.90 28.49
CA ARG A 200 3.39 14.20 27.27
C ARG A 200 3.87 14.98 26.04
N ASP A 201 4.21 14.26 24.98
CA ASP A 201 4.44 14.92 23.70
C ASP A 201 3.12 15.44 23.10
N ARG A 202 3.20 16.63 22.51
CA ARG A 202 2.15 17.27 21.74
C ARG A 202 2.75 17.80 20.45
N ILE A 203 2.01 17.69 19.35
CA ILE A 203 2.34 18.39 18.11
C ILE A 203 1.19 19.33 17.76
N VAL A 204 1.52 20.55 17.39
CA VAL A 204 0.57 21.65 17.21
C VAL A 204 0.76 22.26 15.83
N TRP A 205 -0.32 22.36 15.06
CA TRP A 205 -0.33 23.09 13.80
C TRP A 205 -0.93 24.48 14.03
N ARG A 206 -0.23 25.51 13.56
CA ARG A 206 -0.70 26.90 13.61
C ARG A 206 -0.69 27.53 12.22
N PRO A 207 -1.76 28.25 11.85
CA PRO A 207 -1.72 29.09 10.66
C PRO A 207 -0.76 30.28 10.89
N GLU A 208 -0.07 30.73 9.85
CA GLU A 208 0.90 31.84 9.95
C GLU A 208 0.23 33.15 10.40
N GLY A 209 -0.88 33.51 9.76
CA GLY A 209 -1.62 34.75 10.01
C GLY A 209 -2.88 34.60 10.86
N GLY A 210 -3.06 33.47 11.56
CA GLY A 210 -4.33 33.15 12.23
C GLY A 210 -5.39 32.59 11.27
N TRP A 211 -6.52 32.13 11.83
CA TRP A 211 -7.61 31.61 11.01
C TRP A 211 -8.53 32.70 10.49
N LYS A 212 -8.91 32.62 9.20
CA LYS A 212 -10.03 33.40 8.66
C LYS A 212 -11.36 32.76 9.08
N PRO A 213 -12.35 33.52 9.59
CA PRO A 213 -13.67 32.99 9.87
C PRO A 213 -14.31 32.31 8.65
N GLY A 214 -15.02 31.21 8.87
CA GLY A 214 -15.66 30.41 7.82
C GLY A 214 -14.72 29.42 7.11
N THR A 215 -13.41 29.44 7.39
CA THR A 215 -12.45 28.47 6.82
C THR A 215 -12.87 27.05 7.19
N LYS A 216 -13.00 26.17 6.19
CA LYS A 216 -13.23 24.74 6.40
C LYS A 216 -11.89 24.04 6.51
N VAL A 217 -11.67 23.36 7.62
CA VAL A 217 -10.41 22.70 7.94
C VAL A 217 -10.63 21.20 8.02
N THR A 218 -9.75 20.43 7.38
CA THR A 218 -9.67 18.98 7.51
C THR A 218 -8.26 18.59 7.89
N LEU A 219 -8.08 18.00 9.06
CA LEU A 219 -6.87 17.29 9.45
C LEU A 219 -7.03 15.81 9.08
N ARG A 220 -6.04 15.27 8.38
CA ARG A 220 -5.84 13.84 8.16
C ARG A 220 -4.57 13.41 8.88
N ALA A 221 -4.68 12.39 9.71
CA ALA A 221 -3.55 11.81 10.42
C ALA A 221 -3.51 10.31 10.12
N GLU A 222 -2.75 9.93 9.10
CA GLU A 222 -2.57 8.56 8.61
C GLU A 222 -1.60 7.77 9.48
N LEU A 223 -1.96 7.61 10.76
CA LEU A 223 -1.08 7.05 11.76
C LEU A 223 -1.15 5.52 11.84
N ASN A 224 -2.13 4.85 11.23
CA ASN A 224 -2.26 3.40 11.38
C ASN A 224 -0.98 2.67 10.93
N GLY A 225 -0.42 1.91 11.87
CA GLY A 225 0.83 1.16 11.69
C GLY A 225 2.11 1.99 11.76
N VAL A 226 2.03 3.27 12.12
CA VAL A 226 3.20 4.10 12.38
C VAL A 226 3.81 3.76 13.74
N ASP A 227 5.13 3.53 13.76
CA ASP A 227 5.92 3.35 14.98
C ASP A 227 6.12 4.72 15.66
N SER A 228 5.52 4.89 16.84
CA SER A 228 5.70 6.09 17.67
C SER A 228 6.97 6.06 18.53
N GLY A 229 7.67 4.92 18.61
CA GLY A 229 8.84 4.69 19.46
C GLY A 229 8.55 3.79 20.66
N GLY A 230 9.60 3.23 21.27
CA GLY A 230 9.48 2.35 22.45
C GLY A 230 8.66 1.07 22.22
N GLY A 231 8.58 0.61 20.96
CA GLY A 231 7.75 -0.52 20.54
C GLY A 231 6.25 -0.22 20.51
N ARG A 232 5.85 1.06 20.51
CA ARG A 232 4.46 1.49 20.45
C ARG A 232 4.03 1.89 19.06
N PHE A 233 2.91 1.36 18.60
CA PHE A 233 2.32 1.72 17.31
C PHE A 233 0.96 2.38 17.50
N PHE A 234 0.56 3.19 16.52
CA PHE A 234 -0.85 3.56 16.38
C PHE A 234 -1.58 2.46 15.59
N THR A 235 -2.84 2.24 15.94
CA THR A 235 -3.67 1.16 15.36
C THR A 235 -4.86 1.67 14.56
N LYS A 236 -4.93 2.97 14.34
CA LYS A 236 -5.96 3.59 13.54
C LYS A 236 -5.46 4.90 12.97
N ASP A 237 -6.06 5.26 11.85
CA ASP A 237 -5.97 6.60 11.30
C ASP A 237 -6.91 7.51 12.10
N TYR A 238 -6.63 8.80 12.09
CA TYR A 238 -7.46 9.80 12.75
C TYR A 238 -7.79 10.93 11.79
N GLY A 239 -8.94 11.56 12.01
CA GLY A 239 -9.37 12.70 11.24
C GLY A 239 -10.12 13.69 12.12
N LEU A 240 -10.03 14.95 11.74
CA LEU A 240 -10.76 16.04 12.36
C LEU A 240 -11.23 16.97 11.25
N ARG A 241 -12.50 17.36 11.29
CA ARG A 241 -13.08 18.35 10.38
C ARG A 241 -13.81 19.38 11.21
N PHE A 242 -13.58 20.66 10.92
CA PHE A 242 -14.28 21.76 11.56
C PHE A 242 -14.36 22.98 10.64
N THR A 243 -15.21 23.94 11.01
CA THR A 243 -15.26 25.26 10.37
C THR A 243 -14.88 26.30 11.41
N VAL A 244 -14.00 27.23 11.05
CA VAL A 244 -13.57 28.32 11.94
C VAL A 244 -14.74 29.27 12.18
N GLY A 245 -15.04 29.57 13.45
CA GLY A 245 -16.12 30.48 13.81
C GLY A 245 -15.80 31.95 13.47
N ARG A 246 -16.83 32.81 13.55
CA ARG A 246 -16.69 34.28 13.46
C ARG A 246 -16.26 34.94 14.79
N SER A 247 -16.09 34.14 15.86
CA SER A 247 -15.96 34.47 17.29
C SER A 247 -17.22 35.03 17.99
N PRO A 248 -17.50 34.70 19.27
CA PRO A 248 -17.34 33.39 19.93
C PRO A 248 -18.59 32.49 19.76
N ALA A 249 -18.34 31.18 19.68
CA ALA A 249 -19.26 30.03 19.77
C ALA A 249 -20.60 30.05 19.00
N VAL A 250 -20.66 29.33 17.87
CA VAL A 250 -21.93 28.87 17.27
C VAL A 250 -21.87 27.37 16.99
N LYS A 251 -22.95 26.70 17.41
CA LYS A 251 -23.29 25.27 17.34
C LYS A 251 -23.10 24.69 15.93
N ALA A 252 -22.56 23.48 15.82
CA ALA A 252 -22.56 22.72 14.58
C ALA A 252 -23.64 21.62 14.61
N ASP A 253 -24.34 21.51 13.49
CA ASP A 253 -25.46 20.61 13.22
C ASP A 253 -24.99 19.16 13.04
N LEU A 254 -25.78 18.22 13.52
CA LEU A 254 -25.49 16.78 13.61
C LEU A 254 -26.31 16.05 12.56
N ASP A 255 -25.74 15.80 11.40
CA ASP A 255 -26.17 14.72 10.50
C ASP A 255 -25.01 14.30 9.59
N ALA A 256 -24.31 13.23 9.99
CA ALA A 256 -23.60 12.31 9.10
C ALA A 256 -23.04 11.13 9.90
N ASP A 257 -23.83 10.08 10.03
CA ASP A 257 -23.34 8.74 10.37
C ASP A 257 -22.40 8.23 9.25
N ALA A 258 -21.19 7.82 9.66
CA ALA A 258 -20.19 7.05 8.91
C ALA A 258 -19.62 7.63 7.59
N TYR A 259 -18.29 7.54 7.42
CA TYR A 259 -17.70 7.55 6.07
C TYR A 259 -17.33 6.12 5.65
N ILE A 260 -17.98 5.71 4.57
CA ILE A 260 -17.80 4.52 3.75
C ILE A 260 -16.59 4.72 2.81
N THR A 261 -15.79 3.68 2.63
CA THR A 261 -14.69 3.60 1.64
C THR A 261 -15.28 3.57 0.20
N PRO A 262 -14.74 4.30 -0.79
CA PRO A 262 -15.43 4.46 -2.09
C PRO A 262 -15.31 3.21 -2.98
N GLY A 263 -16.43 2.77 -3.57
CA GLY A 263 -16.44 1.77 -4.65
C GLY A 263 -17.69 0.89 -4.78
N LEU A 264 -18.91 1.44 -4.84
CA LEU A 264 -20.08 0.84 -5.51
C LEU A 264 -21.24 1.85 -5.53
N GLY A 265 -21.97 1.89 -6.64
CA GLY A 265 -22.92 2.95 -6.98
C GLY A 265 -24.17 3.05 -6.10
N LEU A 266 -24.88 4.17 -6.29
CA LEU A 266 -26.04 4.60 -5.52
C LEU A 266 -27.24 3.66 -5.67
N THR A 267 -27.86 3.30 -4.55
CA THR A 267 -29.29 2.94 -4.49
C THR A 267 -29.97 3.72 -3.34
N PRO A 268 -31.19 4.24 -3.55
CA PRO A 268 -31.86 5.07 -2.56
C PRO A 268 -32.56 4.21 -1.50
N ALA A 269 -32.43 4.58 -0.23
CA ALA A 269 -33.22 4.00 0.84
C ALA A 269 -34.56 4.75 0.96
N LEU A 270 -35.65 4.01 0.70
CA LEU A 270 -37.01 4.39 1.05
C LEU A 270 -37.18 4.44 2.57
N TRP A 271 -37.73 5.55 3.04
CA TRP A 271 -38.28 5.75 4.39
C TRP A 271 -39.24 4.63 4.81
N GLN A 272 -39.16 4.17 6.07
CA GLN A 272 -40.30 3.87 6.97
C GLN A 272 -39.80 3.91 8.44
N GLY A 273 -40.49 4.67 9.31
CA GLY A 273 -40.43 4.52 10.78
C GLY A 273 -41.18 3.24 11.23
N PRO A 274 -41.67 3.09 12.49
CA PRO A 274 -41.68 3.95 13.69
C PRO A 274 -40.91 3.31 14.90
N GLY A 275 -40.57 3.98 16.01
CA GLY A 275 -41.45 4.40 17.12
C GLY A 275 -41.09 3.63 18.41
N GLY A 276 -40.87 4.33 19.53
CA GLY A 276 -40.64 3.76 20.86
C GLY A 276 -39.61 4.53 21.68
#